data_AF-A0A965GS16-F1
#
_entry.id   AF-A0A965GS16-F1
#
_cell.length_a   1.000
_cell.length_b   1.000
_cell.length_c   1.000
_cell.angle_alpha   90.00
_cell.angle_beta   90.00
_cell.angle_gamma   90.00
#
_symmetry.space_group_name_H-M   'P 1'
#
loop_
_entity.id
_entity.type
_entity.pdbx_description
1 polymer ?
#
loop_
_entity_poly.entity_id
_entity_poly.type
_entity_poly.pdbx_seq_one_letter_code
_entity_poly.pdbx_strand_id
1 'polypeptide(L)'
;MEHLNRYFESFISFCKTRLTSTTAETISWLGLILIHAATVPTMLSIMAGLNDKMPPVDLVLLVWAGLALFFVRAAILKDMINLVTIGFGFVAHAVILALLVFK
;
A
#
# COMPACT_ATOMS: atom_id res chain seq x y z
N MET A 1 9.02 -36.81 14.47
CA MET A 1 7.63 -36.35 14.64
C MET A 1 7.48 -35.38 15.81
N GLU A 2 7.98 -35.68 17.02
CA GLU A 2 7.85 -34.77 18.19
C GLU A 2 8.55 -33.41 18.07
N HIS A 3 9.76 -33.35 17.50
CA HIS A 3 10.47 -32.06 17.35
C HIS A 3 9.75 -31.11 16.39
N LEU A 4 9.19 -31.65 15.30
CA LEU A 4 8.38 -30.88 14.34
C LEU A 4 7.12 -30.31 15.01
N ASN A 5 6.44 -31.14 15.82
CA ASN A 5 5.24 -30.72 16.55
C ASN A 5 5.57 -29.61 17.57
N ARG A 6 6.74 -29.68 18.22
CA ARG A 6 7.20 -28.64 19.15
C ARG A 6 7.49 -27.31 18.46
N TYR A 7 8.10 -27.32 17.28
CA TYR A 7 8.30 -26.10 16.48
C TYR A 7 6.96 -25.52 16.01
N PHE A 8 6.03 -26.39 15.61
CA PHE A 8 4.70 -25.98 15.16
C PHE A 8 3.88 -25.35 16.30
N GLU A 9 3.88 -25.95 17.49
CA GLU A 9 3.24 -25.39 18.69
C GLU A 9 3.88 -24.07 19.12
N SER A 10 5.21 -23.97 19.07
CA SER A 10 5.93 -22.73 19.36
C SER A 10 5.53 -21.61 18.38
N PHE A 11 5.44 -21.93 17.08
CA PHE A 11 4.98 -20.99 16.05
C PHE A 11 3.53 -20.54 16.27
N ILE A 12 2.61 -21.47 16.56
CA ILE A 12 1.21 -21.15 16.88
C ILE A 12 1.13 -20.23 18.10
N SER A 13 1.90 -20.53 19.16
CA SER A 13 1.93 -19.72 20.37
C SER A 13 2.42 -18.29 20.09
N PHE A 14 3.43 -18.15 19.23
CA PHE A 14 3.98 -16.87 18.80
C PHE A 14 2.96 -16.07 18.00
N CYS A 15 2.28 -16.68 17.02
CA CYS A 15 1.22 -16.03 16.26
C CYS A 15 0.10 -15.52 17.18
N LYS A 16 -0.34 -16.33 18.14
CA LYS A 16 -1.42 -15.95 19.08
C LYS A 16 -1.03 -14.80 20.02
N THR A 17 0.24 -14.73 20.44
CA THR A 17 0.69 -13.70 21.39
C THR A 17 1.17 -12.42 20.72
N ARG A 18 1.70 -12.50 19.49
CA ARG A 18 2.36 -11.36 18.83
C ARG A 18 1.54 -10.74 17.71
N LEU A 19 0.63 -11.46 17.07
CA LEU A 19 -0.30 -10.88 16.09
C LEU A 19 -1.46 -10.19 16.81
N THR A 20 -1.13 -9.07 17.45
CA THR A 20 -2.10 -8.18 18.10
C THR A 20 -2.78 -7.29 17.06
N SER A 21 -3.89 -6.64 17.43
CA SER A 21 -4.55 -5.64 16.57
C SER A 21 -3.60 -4.53 16.12
N THR A 22 -2.68 -4.10 17.00
CA THR A 22 -1.66 -3.10 16.67
C THR A 22 -0.73 -3.57 15.56
N THR A 23 -0.34 -4.85 15.56
CA THR A 23 0.49 -5.42 14.48
C THR A 23 -0.28 -5.48 13.17
N ALA A 24 -1.57 -5.82 13.21
CA ALA A 24 -2.43 -5.82 12.04
C ALA A 24 -2.61 -4.42 11.44
N GLU A 25 -2.76 -3.38 12.28
CA GLU A 25 -2.83 -1.97 11.85
C GLU A 25 -1.53 -1.52 11.18
N THR A 26 -0.37 -1.83 11.76
CA THR A 26 0.94 -1.50 11.17
C THR A 26 1.15 -2.23 9.84
N ILE A 27 0.76 -3.50 9.73
CA ILE A 27 0.85 -4.25 8.47
C ILE A 27 -0.08 -3.64 7.42
N SER A 28 -1.30 -3.25 7.80
CA SER A 28 -2.23 -2.54 6.91
C SER A 28 -1.62 -1.23 6.39
N TRP A 29 -1.00 -0.46 7.27
CA TRP A 29 -0.37 0.81 6.91
C TRP A 29 0.85 0.61 5.99
N LEU A 30 1.71 -0.35 6.30
CA LEU A 30 2.85 -0.69 5.43
C LEU A 30 2.39 -1.18 4.05
N GLY A 31 1.36 -2.03 3.99
CA GLY A 31 0.76 -2.45 2.73
C GLY A 31 0.27 -1.27 1.90
N LEU A 32 -0.35 -0.29 2.56
CA LEU A 32 -0.82 0.92 1.90
C LEU A 32 0.31 1.79 1.35
N ILE A 33 1.42 1.92 2.09
CA ILE A 33 2.63 2.61 1.61
C ILE A 33 3.17 1.91 0.35
N LEU A 34 3.25 0.57 0.37
CA LEU A 34 3.72 -0.20 -0.78
C LEU A 34 2.83 -0.02 -2.01
N ILE A 35 1.51 0.05 -1.84
CA ILE A 35 0.58 0.34 -2.95
C ILE A 35 0.88 1.70 -3.57
N HIS A 36 1.09 2.74 -2.76
CA HIS A 36 1.45 4.06 -3.27
C HIS A 36 2.82 4.08 -3.94
N ALA A 37 3.79 3.38 -3.35
CA ALA A 37 5.14 3.27 -3.88
C ALA A 37 5.21 2.42 -5.16
N ALA A 38 4.21 1.58 -5.47
CA ALA A 38 4.22 0.74 -6.67
C ALA A 38 4.22 1.56 -7.97
N THR A 39 3.68 2.78 -7.98
CA THR A 39 3.61 3.64 -9.18
C THR A 39 4.72 4.68 -9.24
N VAL A 40 5.31 5.05 -8.09
CA VAL A 40 6.31 6.12 -8.00
C VAL A 40 7.58 5.85 -8.83
N PRO A 41 8.24 4.67 -8.77
CA PRO A 41 9.44 4.39 -9.57
C PRO A 41 9.20 4.52 -11.07
N THR A 42 8.07 4.00 -11.56
CA THR A 42 7.72 4.07 -12.98
C THR A 42 7.48 5.51 -13.42
N MET A 43 6.74 6.30 -12.64
CA MET A 43 6.49 7.70 -12.96
C MET A 43 7.79 8.54 -12.93
N LEU A 44 8.67 8.32 -11.95
CA LEU A 44 9.98 8.99 -11.89
C LEU A 44 10.87 8.62 -13.08
N SER A 45 10.87 7.35 -13.50
CA SER A 45 11.60 6.88 -14.69
C SER A 45 11.13 7.60 -15.95
N ILE A 46 9.82 7.78 -16.12
CA ILE A 46 9.25 8.51 -17.26
C ILE A 46 9.60 10.01 -17.19
N MET A 47 9.47 10.63 -16.01
CA MET A 47 9.83 12.04 -15.82
C MET A 47 11.31 12.33 -16.12
N ALA A 48 12.18 11.36 -15.86
CA ALA A 48 13.62 11.42 -16.14
C ALA A 48 13.96 11.13 -17.61
N GLY A 49 12.98 10.79 -18.46
CA GLY A 49 13.20 10.43 -19.86
C GLY A 49 13.90 9.08 -20.04
N LEU A 50 13.90 8.22 -19.01
CA LEU A 50 14.52 6.89 -19.06
C LEU A 50 13.62 5.85 -19.73
N ASN A 51 12.32 6.15 -19.86
CA ASN A 51 11.31 5.27 -20.48
C ASN A 51 10.09 6.09 -20.89
N ASP A 52 9.46 5.75 -22.02
CA ASP A 52 8.25 6.44 -22.53
C ASP A 52 6.96 5.63 -22.34
N LYS A 53 7.07 4.42 -21.77
CA LYS A 53 5.89 3.58 -21.51
C LYS A 53 5.20 3.97 -20.22
N MET A 54 4.08 4.68 -20.35
CA MET A 54 3.16 4.90 -19.24
C MET A 54 2.58 3.59 -18.69
N PRO A 55 2.26 3.52 -17.38
CA PRO A 55 1.51 2.40 -16.83
C PRO A 55 0.18 2.19 -17.57
N PRO A 56 -0.25 0.94 -17.81
CA PRO A 56 -1.56 0.67 -18.40
C PRO A 56 -2.68 1.30 -17.58
N VAL A 57 -3.64 1.95 -18.25
CA VAL A 57 -4.77 2.62 -17.58
C VAL A 57 -5.55 1.67 -16.68
N ASP A 58 -5.76 0.42 -17.12
CA ASP A 58 -6.48 -0.59 -16.36
C ASP A 58 -5.81 -0.91 -15.01
N LEU A 59 -4.47 -0.97 -14.99
CA LEU A 59 -3.70 -1.18 -13.77
C LEU A 59 -3.88 0.00 -12.82
N VAL A 60 -3.77 1.23 -13.33
CA VAL A 60 -3.91 2.44 -12.52
C VAL A 60 -5.32 2.55 -11.94
N LEU A 61 -6.36 2.30 -12.75
CA LEU A 61 -7.76 2.34 -12.30
C LEU A 61 -8.06 1.28 -11.23
N LEU A 62 -7.52 0.06 -11.37
CA LEU A 62 -7.68 -0.99 -10.34
C LEU A 62 -6.97 -0.62 -9.03
N VAL A 63 -5.77 -0.04 -9.11
CA VAL A 63 -5.06 0.47 -7.92
C VAL A 63 -5.87 1.59 -7.25
N TRP A 64 -6.39 2.54 -8.02
CA TRP A 64 -7.19 3.65 -7.51
C TRP A 64 -8.51 3.18 -6.90
N ALA A 65 -9.19 2.22 -7.54
CA ALA A 65 -10.39 1.60 -6.98
C ALA A 65 -10.08 0.89 -5.65
N GLY A 66 -8.97 0.15 -5.58
CA GLY A 66 -8.50 -0.45 -4.33
C GLY A 66 -8.23 0.60 -3.23
N LEU A 67 -7.50 1.68 -3.57
CA LEU A 67 -7.24 2.78 -2.64
C LEU A 67 -8.51 3.47 -2.17
N ALA A 68 -9.51 3.65 -3.05
CA ALA A 68 -10.81 4.20 -2.69
C ALA A 68 -11.55 3.29 -1.68
N LEU A 69 -11.53 1.97 -1.88
CA LEU A 69 -12.08 1.02 -0.92
C LEU A 69 -11.35 1.07 0.43
N PHE A 70 -10.02 1.15 0.43
CA PHE A 70 -9.22 1.32 1.65
C PHE A 70 -9.49 2.66 2.34
N PHE A 71 -9.77 3.72 1.58
CA PHE A 71 -10.14 5.02 2.11
C PHE A 71 -11.49 4.96 2.84
N VAL A 72 -12.49 4.32 2.23
CA VAL A 72 -13.79 4.08 2.87
C VAL A 72 -13.62 3.24 4.14
N ARG A 73 -12.84 2.16 4.10
CA ARG A 73 -12.52 1.35 5.28
C ARG A 73 -11.87 2.20 6.39
N ALA A 74 -10.87 3.01 6.05
CA ALA A 74 -10.17 3.85 7.02
C ALA A 74 -11.10 4.89 7.64
N ALA A 75 -12.01 5.46 6.85
CA ALA A 75 -13.03 6.41 7.34
C ALA A 75 -14.02 5.74 8.32
N ILE A 76 -14.51 4.54 7.99
CA ILE A 76 -15.43 3.77 8.85
C ILE A 76 -14.77 3.38 10.18
N LEU A 77 -13.54 2.87 10.12
CA LEU A 77 -12.79 2.43 11.31
C LEU A 77 -12.13 3.59 12.07
N LYS A 78 -12.27 4.83 11.57
CA LYS A 78 -11.60 6.03 12.09
C LYS A 78 -10.07 5.85 12.21
N ASP A 79 -9.49 5.10 11.28
CA ASP A 79 -8.05 4.89 11.17
C ASP A 79 -7.42 6.11 10.51
N MET A 80 -7.09 7.11 11.31
CA MET A 80 -6.59 8.41 10.84
C MET A 80 -5.25 8.29 10.12
N ILE A 81 -4.40 7.34 10.53
CA ILE A 81 -3.09 7.13 9.91
C ILE A 81 -3.28 6.67 8.46
N ASN A 82 -4.11 5.65 8.24
CA ASN A 82 -4.39 5.17 6.89
C ASN A 82 -5.17 6.20 6.08
N LEU A 83 -6.15 6.89 6.67
CA LEU A 83 -6.94 7.91 5.98
C LEU A 83 -6.06 9.05 5.43
N VAL A 84 -5.18 9.61 6.28
CA VAL A 84 -4.26 10.70 5.89
C VAL A 84 -3.22 10.20 4.90
N THR A 85 -2.68 8.98 5.08
CA THR A 85 -1.70 8.39 4.16
C THR A 85 -2.27 8.25 2.75
N ILE A 86 -3.52 7.79 2.61
CA ILE A 86 -4.19 7.69 1.30
C ILE A 86 -4.40 9.06 0.69
N GLY A 87 -4.92 10.02 1.46
CA GLY A 87 -5.17 11.37 0.97
C GLY A 87 -3.89 12.04 0.45
N PHE A 88 -2.81 11.97 1.24
CA PHE A 88 -1.51 12.51 0.85
C PHE A 88 -0.94 11.81 -0.39
N GLY A 89 -1.00 10.48 -0.42
CA GLY A 89 -0.52 9.69 -1.55
C GLY A 89 -1.27 9.98 -2.85
N PHE A 90 -2.58 10.19 -2.78
CA PHE A 90 -3.39 10.59 -3.94
C PHE A 90 -3.01 11.99 -4.47
N VAL A 91 -2.77 12.96 -3.57
CA VAL A 91 -2.27 14.29 -3.96
C VAL A 91 -0.91 14.17 -4.66
N ALA A 92 0.00 13.34 -4.12
CA ALA A 92 1.29 13.10 -4.75
C ALA A 92 1.15 12.47 -6.15
N HIS A 93 0.29 11.46 -6.33
CA HIS A 93 0.01 10.88 -7.66
C HIS A 93 -0.54 11.93 -8.63
N ALA A 94 -1.49 12.77 -8.20
CA ALA A 94 -2.07 13.82 -9.02
C ALA A 94 -1.02 14.86 -9.46
N VAL A 95 -0.14 15.28 -8.55
CA VAL A 95 0.94 16.23 -8.86
C VAL A 95 1.92 15.62 -9.88
N ILE A 96 2.35 14.39 -9.68
CA ILE A 96 3.29 13.73 -10.61
C ILE A 96 2.65 13.54 -11.99
N LEU A 97 1.37 13.14 -12.05
CA LEU A 97 0.63 13.06 -13.32
C LEU A 97 0.52 14.42 -14.01
N ALA A 98 0.22 15.49 -13.25
CA ALA A 98 0.19 16.84 -13.80
C ALA A 98 1.55 17.24 -14.38
N LEU A 99 2.65 16.97 -13.66
CA LEU A 99 4.01 17.24 -14.15
C LEU A 99 4.36 16.43 -15.40
N LEU A 100 3.83 15.21 -15.55
CA LEU A 100 4.00 14.40 -16.76
C LEU A 100 3.20 14.92 -17.96
N VAL A 101 2.01 15.51 -17.74
CA VAL A 101 1.14 16.02 -18.81
C VAL A 101 1.57 17.41 -19.30
N PHE A 102 2.06 18.26 -18.39
CA PHE A 102 2.37 19.68 -18.70
C PHE A 102 3.85 19.96 -18.97
N LYS A 103 4.73 18.96 -18.86
CA LYS A 103 6.13 19.06 -19.27
C LYS A 103 6.27 18.65 -20.73
#